data_AF-A0A3D1HII2-F1
#
_entry.id   AF-A0A3D1HII2-F1
#
_cell.length_a   1.000
_cell.length_b   1.000
_cell.length_c   1.000
_cell.angle_alpha   90.00
_cell.angle_beta   90.00
_cell.angle_gamma   90.00
#
_symmetry.space_group_name_H-M   'P 1'
#
loop_
_entity.id
_entity.type
_entity.pdbx_description
1 polymer ?
#
loop_
_entity_poly.entity_id
_entity_poly.type
_entity_poly.pdbx_seq_one_letter_code
_entity_poly.pdbx_strand_id
1 'polypeptide(L)'
;MENIKLDITKAAQFLKEGAVKGFEPKVIEAQKALENGTCLGNDFLGWLHLPSSISEDFINELQACADTLRNNCEAIVIAGIGGSYLGARAVIEALGNSFAWLVNDKKNPTILFAGNNIGEDYLAELTAYLADKKFGVINISKSGTTTETALTFRLLKKQCENQRGKEEAK
;
A
#
# COMPACT_ATOMS: atom_id res chain seq x y z
N MET A 1 -10.33 -24.63 -10.72
CA MET A 1 -9.75 -23.72 -11.72
C MET A 1 -8.48 -23.17 -11.11
N GLU A 2 -7.31 -23.30 -11.75
CA GLU A 2 -6.08 -22.71 -11.22
C GLU A 2 -6.09 -21.21 -11.50
N ASN A 3 -5.95 -20.38 -10.47
CA ASN A 3 -6.02 -18.91 -10.61
C ASN A 3 -4.72 -18.29 -11.14
N ILE A 4 -3.58 -18.99 -11.00
CA ILE A 4 -2.24 -18.58 -11.47
C ILE A 4 -1.50 -19.83 -11.94
N LYS A 5 -0.82 -19.74 -13.11
CA LYS A 5 -0.01 -20.84 -13.67
C LYS A 5 1.45 -20.41 -13.83
N LEU A 6 2.36 -21.25 -13.35
CA LEU A 6 3.80 -21.10 -13.58
C LEU A 6 4.23 -21.94 -14.78
N ASP A 7 4.80 -21.31 -15.80
CA ASP A 7 5.41 -21.98 -16.95
C ASP A 7 6.93 -21.73 -16.96
N ILE A 8 7.70 -22.77 -16.67
CA ILE A 8 9.17 -22.74 -16.67
C ILE A 8 9.80 -23.39 -17.90
N THR A 9 9.01 -23.78 -18.90
CA THR A 9 9.49 -24.59 -20.04
C THR A 9 10.69 -23.97 -20.74
N LYS A 10 10.68 -22.65 -20.95
CA LYS A 10 11.78 -21.90 -21.57
C LYS A 10 13.03 -21.81 -20.69
N ALA A 11 12.86 -21.63 -19.38
CA ALA A 11 13.98 -21.56 -18.44
C ALA A 11 14.63 -22.95 -18.25
N ALA A 12 13.82 -24.00 -18.21
CA ALA A 12 14.27 -25.38 -18.02
C ALA A 12 15.22 -25.87 -19.12
N GLN A 13 15.15 -25.31 -20.33
CA GLN A 13 16.06 -25.62 -21.44
C GLN A 13 17.53 -25.31 -21.12
N PHE A 14 17.78 -24.40 -20.18
CA PHE A 14 19.13 -24.02 -19.75
C PHE A 14 19.60 -24.80 -18.50
N LEU A 15 18.76 -25.69 -17.97
CA LEU A 15 19.06 -26.47 -16.78
C LEU A 15 19.43 -27.90 -17.12
N LYS A 16 20.27 -28.51 -16.28
CA LYS A 16 20.50 -29.95 -16.34
C LYS A 16 19.21 -30.70 -15.99
N GLU A 17 19.05 -31.88 -16.56
CA GLU A 17 17.95 -32.77 -16.21
C GLU A 17 17.91 -33.01 -14.70
N GLY A 18 16.70 -32.96 -14.12
CA GLY A 18 16.49 -33.17 -12.68
C GLY A 18 16.96 -32.02 -11.79
N ALA A 19 17.51 -30.92 -12.32
CA ALA A 19 18.02 -29.81 -11.51
C ALA A 19 16.98 -29.24 -10.54
N VAL A 20 15.75 -28.98 -11.01
CA VAL A 20 14.66 -28.48 -10.16
C VAL A 20 14.21 -29.54 -9.16
N LYS A 21 14.04 -30.79 -9.60
CA LYS A 21 13.63 -31.92 -8.73
C LYS A 21 14.65 -32.16 -7.61
N GLY A 22 15.93 -31.94 -7.86
CA GLY A 22 16.99 -32.05 -6.85
C GLY A 22 16.86 -31.08 -5.68
N PHE A 23 16.08 -29.99 -5.82
CA PHE A 23 15.80 -29.07 -4.71
C PHE A 23 14.64 -29.50 -3.82
N GLU A 24 13.87 -30.52 -4.19
CA GLU A 24 12.67 -30.96 -3.45
C GLU A 24 12.93 -31.16 -1.94
N PRO A 25 14.00 -31.85 -1.48
CA PRO A 25 14.26 -31.98 -0.05
C PRO A 25 14.45 -30.64 0.66
N LYS A 26 15.14 -29.68 0.01
CA LYS A 26 15.40 -28.34 0.57
C LYS A 26 14.13 -27.49 0.62
N VAL A 27 13.26 -27.62 -0.38
CA VAL A 27 11.96 -26.92 -0.41
C VAL A 27 11.07 -27.41 0.73
N ILE A 28 10.99 -28.73 0.94
CA ILE A 28 10.21 -29.33 2.04
C ILE A 28 10.74 -28.84 3.40
N GLU A 29 12.06 -28.82 3.59
CA GLU A 29 12.69 -28.31 4.81
C GLU A 29 12.38 -26.83 5.03
N ALA A 30 12.54 -25.99 4.00
CA ALA A 30 12.24 -24.57 4.07
C ALA A 30 10.75 -24.30 4.40
N GLN A 31 9.83 -25.04 3.78
CA GLN A 31 8.41 -24.92 4.07
C GLN A 31 8.10 -25.29 5.53
N LYS A 32 8.66 -26.41 6.03
CA LYS A 32 8.51 -26.79 7.44
C LYS A 32 9.07 -25.73 8.39
N ALA A 33 10.20 -25.13 8.03
CA ALA A 33 10.82 -24.09 8.84
C ALA A 33 9.99 -22.80 8.89
N LEU A 34 9.32 -22.42 7.79
CA LEU A 34 8.37 -21.31 7.76
C LEU A 34 7.16 -21.59 8.63
N GLU A 35 6.51 -22.75 8.45
CA GLU A 35 5.30 -23.11 9.21
C GLU A 35 5.57 -23.27 10.71
N ASN A 36 6.73 -23.82 11.08
CA ASN A 36 7.12 -24.00 12.48
C ASN A 36 7.81 -22.76 13.07
N GLY A 37 8.04 -21.70 12.29
CA GLY A 37 8.72 -20.49 12.75
C GLY A 37 10.15 -20.74 13.23
N THR A 38 10.90 -21.64 12.60
CA THR A 38 12.29 -21.96 12.98
C THR A 38 13.34 -21.35 12.05
N CYS A 39 12.90 -20.69 10.97
CA CYS A 39 13.81 -20.01 10.06
C CYS A 39 14.37 -18.70 10.65
N LEU A 40 15.46 -18.20 10.06
CA LEU A 40 15.97 -16.86 10.39
C LEU A 40 14.92 -15.79 10.08
N GLY A 41 14.74 -14.82 10.98
CA GLY A 41 13.73 -13.75 10.84
C GLY A 41 12.29 -14.20 11.12
N ASN A 42 12.11 -15.31 11.83
CA ASN A 42 10.81 -15.86 12.24
C ASN A 42 9.89 -14.86 12.98
N ASP A 43 10.44 -13.82 13.62
CA ASP A 43 9.69 -12.71 14.21
C ASP A 43 8.77 -11.96 13.20
N PHE A 44 9.01 -12.12 11.89
CA PHE A 44 8.32 -11.38 10.83
C PHE A 44 7.49 -12.28 9.89
N LEU A 45 6.98 -13.42 10.37
CA LEU A 45 6.17 -14.35 9.57
C LEU A 45 4.66 -14.07 9.57
N GLY A 46 4.21 -12.93 10.13
CA GLY A 46 2.79 -12.59 10.21
C GLY A 46 2.06 -12.52 8.87
N TRP A 47 2.78 -12.42 7.75
CA TRP A 47 2.21 -12.44 6.39
C TRP A 47 1.79 -13.84 5.91
N LEU A 48 2.36 -14.91 6.48
CA LEU A 48 2.21 -16.27 5.97
C LEU A 48 0.74 -16.73 5.96
N HIS A 49 0.05 -16.50 7.07
CA HIS A 49 -1.36 -16.86 7.26
C HIS A 49 -2.30 -15.64 7.24
N LEU A 50 -1.79 -14.45 6.91
CA LEU A 50 -2.57 -13.20 6.90
C LEU A 50 -3.82 -13.31 6.04
N PRO A 51 -3.78 -13.80 4.78
CA PRO A 51 -4.99 -13.89 3.95
C PRO A 51 -6.08 -14.78 4.57
N SER A 52 -5.69 -15.89 5.20
CA SER A 52 -6.61 -16.83 5.85
C SER A 52 -7.09 -16.37 7.23
N SER A 53 -6.37 -15.43 7.88
CA SER A 53 -6.73 -14.92 9.20
C SER A 53 -7.57 -13.65 9.17
N ILE A 54 -7.74 -13.03 8.00
CA ILE A 54 -8.58 -11.83 7.85
C ILE A 54 -10.04 -12.22 8.05
N SER A 55 -10.69 -11.59 9.05
CA SER A 55 -12.11 -11.78 9.32
C SER A 55 -12.99 -10.89 8.43
N GLU A 56 -14.24 -11.31 8.23
CA GLU A 56 -15.25 -10.47 7.56
C GLU A 56 -15.47 -9.15 8.32
N ASP A 57 -15.47 -9.18 9.65
CA ASP A 57 -15.61 -7.98 10.48
C ASP A 57 -14.51 -6.95 10.21
N PHE A 58 -13.25 -7.40 10.06
CA PHE A 58 -12.14 -6.51 9.75
C PHE A 58 -12.28 -5.91 8.34
N ILE A 59 -12.75 -6.70 7.36
CA ILE A 59 -13.06 -6.19 6.02
C ILE A 59 -14.19 -5.14 6.07
N ASN A 60 -15.23 -5.39 6.86
CA ASN A 60 -16.34 -4.46 7.03
C ASN A 60 -15.88 -3.14 7.67
N GLU A 61 -14.99 -3.19 8.66
CA GLU A 61 -14.37 -2.01 9.27
C GLU A 61 -13.57 -1.19 8.24
N LEU A 62 -12.75 -1.85 7.42
CA LEU A 62 -11.99 -1.20 6.34
C LEU A 62 -12.91 -0.54 5.31
N GLN A 63 -14.00 -1.21 4.94
CA GLN A 63 -15.00 -0.67 4.02
C GLN A 63 -15.69 0.57 4.61
N ALA A 64 -16.11 0.51 5.87
CA ALA A 64 -16.72 1.65 6.55
C ALA A 64 -15.77 2.86 6.64
N CYS A 65 -14.48 2.62 6.92
CA CYS A 65 -13.47 3.68 6.89
C CYS A 65 -13.34 4.29 5.47
N ALA A 66 -13.28 3.44 4.45
CA ALA A 66 -13.22 3.89 3.06
C ALA A 66 -14.47 4.67 2.63
N ASP A 67 -15.68 4.26 3.06
CA ASP A 67 -16.92 4.99 2.83
C ASP A 67 -16.88 6.38 3.47
N THR A 68 -16.43 6.48 4.72
CA THR A 68 -16.25 7.76 5.41
C THR A 68 -15.33 8.68 4.62
N LEU A 69 -14.18 8.18 4.15
CA LEU A 69 -13.26 8.98 3.33
C LEU A 69 -13.87 9.38 1.99
N ARG A 70 -14.59 8.48 1.31
CA ARG A 70 -15.27 8.76 0.04
C ARG A 70 -16.35 9.83 0.18
N ASN A 71 -17.11 9.82 1.27
CA ASN A 71 -18.19 10.79 1.50
C ASN A 71 -17.67 12.18 1.90
N ASN A 72 -16.46 12.26 2.47
CA ASN A 72 -15.95 13.49 3.07
C ASN A 72 -14.75 14.12 2.35
N CYS A 73 -14.21 13.46 1.31
CA CYS A 73 -13.01 13.91 0.62
C CYS A 73 -13.18 13.91 -0.91
N GLU A 74 -12.67 14.94 -1.56
CA GLU A 74 -12.45 15.02 -3.00
C GLU A 74 -11.07 14.45 -3.38
N ALA A 75 -10.10 14.52 -2.46
CA ALA A 75 -8.78 13.95 -2.63
C ALA A 75 -8.32 13.24 -1.35
N ILE A 76 -7.54 12.16 -1.49
CA ILE A 76 -6.93 11.45 -0.38
C ILE A 76 -5.43 11.36 -0.65
N VAL A 77 -4.63 11.86 0.28
CA VAL A 77 -3.17 11.74 0.21
C VAL A 77 -2.73 10.55 1.06
N ILE A 78 -2.16 9.54 0.42
CA ILE A 78 -1.46 8.45 1.10
C ILE A 78 -0.03 8.91 1.38
N ALA A 79 0.26 9.19 2.65
CA ALA A 79 1.58 9.60 3.12
C ALA A 79 2.38 8.38 3.62
N GLY A 80 3.42 7.98 2.90
CA GLY A 80 4.23 6.81 3.23
C GLY A 80 5.37 6.58 2.24
N ILE A 81 6.37 5.76 2.62
CA ILE A 81 7.48 5.37 1.76
C ILE A 81 7.73 3.86 1.84
N GLY A 82 8.43 3.30 0.85
CA GLY A 82 8.76 1.87 0.81
C GLY A 82 7.51 0.98 0.77
N GLY A 83 7.42 0.02 1.68
CA GLY A 83 6.27 -0.89 1.78
C GLY A 83 4.95 -0.18 2.10
N SER A 84 5.00 0.97 2.79
CA SER A 84 3.83 1.80 3.11
C SER A 84 3.31 2.63 1.93
N TYR A 85 3.91 2.47 0.74
CA TYR A 85 3.60 3.21 -0.47
C TYR A 85 3.41 2.29 -1.68
N LEU A 86 4.38 1.43 -1.96
CA LEU A 86 4.42 0.66 -3.21
C LEU A 86 3.26 -0.34 -3.34
N GLY A 87 2.84 -0.99 -2.25
CA GLY A 87 1.73 -1.96 -2.31
C GLY A 87 0.41 -1.30 -2.71
N ALA A 88 0.08 -0.18 -2.08
CA ALA A 88 -1.13 0.58 -2.41
C ALA A 88 -1.07 1.13 -3.84
N ARG A 89 0.04 1.76 -4.23
CA ARG A 89 0.22 2.30 -5.59
C ARG A 89 0.10 1.22 -6.66
N ALA A 90 0.76 0.07 -6.47
CA ALA A 90 0.74 -1.01 -7.44
C ALA A 90 -0.68 -1.56 -7.68
N VAL A 91 -1.46 -1.79 -6.62
CA VAL A 91 -2.83 -2.30 -6.75
C VAL A 91 -3.76 -1.26 -7.37
N ILE A 92 -3.68 0.00 -6.93
CA ILE A 92 -4.51 1.09 -7.46
C ILE A 92 -4.22 1.33 -8.93
N GLU A 93 -2.96 1.37 -9.35
CA GLU A 93 -2.60 1.57 -10.76
C GLU A 93 -2.94 0.35 -11.62
N ALA A 94 -2.75 -0.88 -11.12
CA ALA A 94 -3.02 -2.10 -11.88
C ALA A 94 -4.52 -2.36 -12.11
N LEU A 95 -5.37 -1.99 -11.15
CA LEU A 95 -6.83 -2.20 -11.22
C LEU A 95 -7.60 -0.93 -11.63
N GLY A 96 -6.95 0.22 -11.58
CA GLY A 96 -7.53 1.52 -11.90
C GLY A 96 -7.53 1.82 -13.40
N ASN A 97 -8.28 2.86 -13.77
CA ASN A 97 -8.23 3.40 -15.12
C ASN A 97 -6.90 4.14 -15.33
N SER A 98 -6.11 3.74 -16.33
CA SER A 98 -4.80 4.35 -16.65
C SER A 98 -4.86 5.85 -16.96
N PHE A 99 -6.03 6.36 -17.36
CA PHE A 99 -6.28 7.77 -17.65
C PHE A 99 -7.23 8.42 -16.63
N ALA A 100 -7.42 7.82 -15.44
CA ALA A 100 -8.28 8.39 -14.39
C ALA A 100 -7.95 9.87 -14.10
N TRP A 101 -6.68 10.23 -14.16
CA TRP A 101 -6.16 11.58 -13.98
C TRP A 101 -6.60 12.59 -15.06
N LEU A 102 -7.02 12.14 -16.25
CA LEU A 102 -7.57 12.99 -17.33
C LEU A 102 -9.10 12.99 -17.37
N VAL A 103 -9.73 11.88 -17.01
CA VAL A 103 -11.19 11.68 -17.15
C VAL A 103 -11.98 12.47 -16.09
N ASN A 104 -11.33 12.87 -14.98
CA ASN A 104 -11.95 13.64 -13.89
C ASN A 104 -13.26 13.03 -13.39
N ASP A 105 -13.30 11.69 -13.28
CA ASP A 105 -14.42 10.98 -12.67
C ASP A 105 -14.45 11.30 -11.16
N LYS A 106 -15.55 11.93 -10.72
CA LYS A 106 -15.76 12.33 -9.33
C LYS A 106 -16.46 11.27 -8.48
N LYS A 107 -16.68 10.06 -9.01
CA LYS A 107 -17.31 8.96 -8.25
C LYS A 107 -16.48 8.53 -7.04
N ASN A 108 -15.15 8.63 -7.13
CA ASN A 108 -14.23 8.36 -6.04
C ASN A 108 -13.27 9.54 -5.83
N PRO A 109 -12.72 9.74 -4.62
CA PRO A 109 -11.69 10.72 -4.37
C PRO A 109 -10.45 10.45 -5.23
N THR A 110 -9.78 11.53 -5.64
CA THR A 110 -8.47 11.41 -6.29
C THR A 110 -7.44 10.90 -5.29
N ILE A 111 -6.79 9.76 -5.57
CA ILE A 111 -5.71 9.24 -4.74
C ILE A 111 -4.39 9.89 -5.16
N LEU A 112 -3.70 10.47 -4.18
CA LEU A 112 -2.40 11.11 -4.31
C LEU A 112 -1.41 10.43 -3.37
N PHE A 113 -0.12 10.54 -3.68
CA PHE A 113 0.94 9.98 -2.84
C PHE A 113 1.89 11.08 -2.41
N ALA A 114 2.33 11.04 -1.17
CA ALA A 114 3.35 11.95 -0.65
C ALA A 114 4.14 11.26 0.46
N GLY A 115 5.18 11.91 0.99
CA GLY A 115 6.02 11.30 2.03
C GLY A 115 6.88 10.14 1.53
N ASN A 116 6.89 9.89 0.22
CA ASN A 116 7.78 8.96 -0.47
C ASN A 116 9.04 9.64 -1.04
N ASN A 117 9.21 10.93 -0.81
CA ASN A 117 10.39 11.75 -1.12
C ASN A 117 10.38 13.03 -0.26
N ILE A 118 11.41 13.89 -0.38
CA ILE A 118 11.53 15.20 0.28
C ILE A 118 11.65 16.34 -0.76
N GLY A 119 11.02 16.19 -1.93
CA GLY A 119 11.03 17.22 -2.96
C GLY A 119 10.19 18.42 -2.51
N GLU A 120 10.82 19.57 -2.31
CA GLU A 120 10.12 20.80 -1.88
C GLU A 120 9.14 21.31 -2.95
N ASP A 121 9.55 21.29 -4.22
CA ASP A 121 8.69 21.68 -5.35
C ASP A 121 7.46 20.78 -5.42
N TYR A 122 7.66 19.46 -5.30
CA TYR A 122 6.57 18.48 -5.29
C TYR A 122 5.56 18.74 -4.17
N LEU A 123 6.04 19.03 -2.96
CA LEU A 123 5.17 19.35 -1.83
C LEU A 123 4.47 20.70 -2.02
N ALA A 124 5.17 21.71 -2.56
CA ALA A 124 4.57 23.01 -2.85
C ALA A 124 3.44 22.89 -3.89
N GLU A 125 3.67 22.16 -4.99
CA GLU A 125 2.66 21.89 -6.02
C GLU A 125 1.48 21.08 -5.47
N LEU A 126 1.75 20.04 -4.68
CA LEU A 126 0.71 19.24 -4.04
C LEU A 126 -0.16 20.09 -3.10
N THR A 127 0.46 20.88 -2.22
CA THR A 127 -0.27 21.74 -1.28
C THR A 127 -1.09 22.81 -2.00
N ALA A 128 -0.57 23.39 -3.08
CA ALA A 128 -1.31 24.30 -3.95
C ALA A 128 -2.53 23.62 -4.59
N TYR A 129 -2.37 22.40 -5.10
CA TYR A 129 -3.47 21.61 -5.67
C TYR A 129 -4.58 21.31 -4.65
N LEU A 130 -4.22 21.11 -3.37
CA LEU A 130 -5.15 20.76 -2.29
C LEU A 130 -5.85 21.97 -1.65
N ALA A 131 -5.41 23.20 -1.94
CA ALA A 131 -5.86 24.41 -1.25
C ALA A 131 -7.36 24.67 -1.34
N ASP A 132 -7.99 24.24 -2.43
CA ASP A 132 -9.42 24.42 -2.72
C ASP A 132 -10.23 23.11 -2.62
N LYS A 133 -9.64 22.02 -2.09
CA LYS A 133 -10.27 20.70 -2.02
C LYS A 133 -10.48 20.26 -0.58
N LYS A 134 -11.59 19.55 -0.35
CA LYS A 134 -11.74 18.74 0.87
C LYS A 134 -10.85 17.52 0.72
N PHE A 135 -9.75 17.46 1.45
CA PHE A 135 -8.88 16.29 1.40
C PHE A 135 -8.74 15.60 2.75
N GLY A 136 -8.33 14.33 2.70
CA GLY A 136 -7.93 13.53 3.85
C GLY A 136 -6.50 13.02 3.69
N VAL A 137 -5.89 12.61 4.78
CA VAL A 137 -4.52 12.06 4.78
C VAL A 137 -4.52 10.70 5.44
N ILE A 138 -4.09 9.67 4.70
CA ILE A 138 -3.79 8.34 5.27
C ILE A 138 -2.30 8.30 5.53
N ASN A 139 -1.91 8.49 6.80
CA ASN A 139 -0.51 8.49 7.22
C ASN A 139 -0.04 7.09 7.64
N ILE A 140 0.88 6.49 6.90
CA ILE A 140 1.31 5.11 7.08
C ILE A 140 2.82 5.06 7.38
N SER A 141 3.16 4.76 8.64
CA SER A 141 4.53 4.54 9.09
C SER A 141 4.55 3.66 10.33
N LYS A 142 5.21 2.49 10.26
CA LYS A 142 5.30 1.56 11.40
C LYS A 142 5.93 2.20 12.64
N SER A 143 6.98 3.00 12.45
CA SER A 143 7.70 3.65 13.55
C SER A 143 7.09 5.00 13.95
N GLY A 144 6.26 5.60 13.10
CA GLY A 144 5.84 7.00 13.22
C GLY A 144 6.97 8.03 13.01
N THR A 145 8.22 7.60 12.84
CA THR A 145 9.41 8.47 12.80
C THR A 145 10.15 8.49 11.46
N THR A 146 9.67 7.75 10.47
CA THR A 146 10.19 7.79 9.09
C THR A 146 10.18 9.22 8.56
N THR A 147 11.36 9.76 8.21
CA THR A 147 11.60 11.20 8.05
C THR A 147 10.71 11.84 6.98
N GLU A 148 10.65 11.25 5.79
CA GLU A 148 9.91 11.73 4.64
C GLU A 148 8.41 11.80 4.93
N THR A 149 7.87 10.72 5.50
CA THR A 149 6.47 10.59 5.91
C THR A 149 6.13 11.58 7.03
N ALA A 150 6.95 11.66 8.08
CA ALA A 150 6.67 12.50 9.24
C ALA A 150 6.70 13.99 8.90
N LEU A 151 7.65 14.42 8.06
CA LEU A 151 7.75 15.80 7.56
C LEU A 151 6.50 16.15 6.73
N THR A 152 6.16 15.28 5.76
CA THR A 152 5.00 15.48 4.90
C THR A 152 3.70 15.53 5.70
N PHE A 153 3.54 14.61 6.66
CA PHE A 153 2.34 14.58 7.50
C PHE A 153 2.18 15.84 8.34
N ARG A 154 3.27 16.39 8.89
CA ARG A 154 3.22 17.68 9.63
C ARG A 154 2.70 18.82 8.74
N LEU A 155 3.15 18.89 7.49
CA LEU A 155 2.71 19.89 6.53
C LEU A 155 1.23 19.72 6.18
N LEU A 156 0.84 18.51 5.75
CA LEU A 156 -0.52 18.21 5.30
C LEU A 156 -1.54 18.28 6.43
N LYS A 157 -1.20 17.82 7.64
CA LYS A 157 -2.05 17.94 8.82
C LYS A 157 -2.36 19.41 9.12
N LYS A 158 -1.34 20.27 9.14
CA LYS A 158 -1.52 21.70 9.38
C LYS A 158 -2.43 22.34 8.33
N GLN A 159 -2.24 22.00 7.05
CA GLN A 159 -3.10 22.49 5.98
C GLN A 159 -4.55 22.00 6.14
N CYS A 160 -4.75 20.71 6.42
CA CYS A 160 -6.08 20.12 6.61
C CYS A 160 -6.82 20.76 7.80
N GLU A 161 -6.15 20.92 8.94
CA GLU A 161 -6.71 21.59 10.12
C GLU A 161 -7.09 23.06 9.84
N ASN A 162 -6.28 23.78 9.06
CA ASN A 162 -6.58 25.16 8.67
C ASN A 162 -7.80 25.25 7.72
N GLN A 163 -7.96 24.29 6.81
CA GLN A 163 -9.04 24.26 5.83
C GLN A 163 -10.36 23.76 6.42
N ARG A 164 -10.32 22.77 7.33
CA ARG A 164 -11.52 22.04 7.80
C ARG A 164 -11.83 22.25 9.29
N GLY A 165 -10.89 22.81 10.05
CA GLY A 165 -10.95 22.85 11.51
C GLY A 165 -10.39 21.57 12.14
N LYS A 166 -9.92 21.67 13.38
CA LYS A 166 -9.22 20.56 14.06
C LYS A 166 -10.12 19.37 14.38
N GLU A 167 -11.39 19.59 14.69
CA GLU A 167 -12.31 18.49 15.03
C GLU A 167 -12.66 17.65 13.81
N GLU A 168 -12.90 18.29 12.66
CA GLU A 168 -13.19 17.62 11.39
C GLU A 168 -11.95 16.94 10.78
N ALA A 169 -10.75 17.47 11.06
CA ALA A 169 -9.49 16.96 10.51
C ALA A 169 -8.86 15.81 11.33
N LYS A 170 -9.47 15.41 12.46
CA LYS A 170 -9.04 14.27 13.28
C LYS A 170 -9.55 12.96 12.71
#